data_AF-A0A8J3MBX1-F1
#
_entry.id   AF-A0A8J3MBX1-F1
#
_cell.length_a   1.000
_cell.length_b   1.000
_cell.length_c   1.000
_cell.angle_alpha   90.00
_cell.angle_beta   90.00
_cell.angle_gamma   90.00
#
_symmetry.space_group_name_H-M   'P 1'
#
loop_
_entity.id
_entity.type
_entity.pdbx_description
1 polymer ?
#
loop_
_entity_poly.entity_id
_entity_poly.type
_entity_poly.pdbx_seq_one_letter_code
_entity_poly.pdbx_strand_id
1 'polypeptide(L)'
;MTRAYSRRAHALMAVPLYAGPLLAGWSDAPAGVAAVLIALTFLARIMAGRLPPRPETPLPLTLMALLLNQSFLVLALYAAGLALTWLGGPLALPLWLPLALTGLGAALLILRHPADPDPHETVDLLEEALEDIDPPAPFEEREQTNAPDPEVVEATGRAIAALWALPADARAESCDDIVQELEDRTGPRAFPILLEEIGEGDPAVDRAMIRYLLRPPIRQWLVAEGADLRFAFDLLLQSGDPAIESDLVQLIKTLLDEGAPVSALPTPETLRHRAETLPALIPLIARVTQATTTEADRDA
;
A
#
# COMPACT_ATOMS: atom_id res chain seq x y z
N MET A 1 -11.84 -5.89 -21.30
CA MET A 1 -10.77 -5.15 -22.00
C MET A 1 -9.86 -4.34 -21.05
N THR A 2 -10.04 -4.45 -19.73
CA THR A 2 -9.44 -3.61 -18.68
C THR A 2 -8.23 -4.20 -17.95
N ARG A 3 -7.99 -5.54 -18.01
CA ARG A 3 -6.69 -6.13 -17.64
C ARG A 3 -5.51 -5.50 -18.39
N ALA A 4 -5.76 -4.92 -19.57
CA ALA A 4 -4.75 -4.23 -20.34
C ALA A 4 -4.38 -2.87 -19.73
N TYR A 5 -5.28 -2.15 -19.04
CA TYR A 5 -5.02 -0.78 -18.58
C TYR A 5 -4.23 -0.76 -17.25
N SER A 6 -4.60 -1.61 -16.28
CA SER A 6 -3.83 -1.79 -15.02
C SER A 6 -2.44 -2.40 -15.29
N ARG A 7 -2.34 -3.40 -16.19
CA ARG A 7 -1.04 -3.93 -16.64
C ARG A 7 -0.24 -2.91 -17.42
N ARG A 8 -0.87 -2.02 -18.20
CA ARG A 8 -0.17 -0.96 -18.92
C ARG A 8 0.35 0.10 -17.97
N ALA A 9 -0.40 0.50 -16.94
CA ALA A 9 0.07 1.44 -15.92
C ALA A 9 1.22 0.83 -15.08
N HIS A 10 1.06 -0.41 -14.60
CA HIS A 10 2.12 -1.13 -13.90
C HIS A 10 3.33 -1.38 -14.80
N ALA A 11 3.15 -1.73 -16.08
CA ALA A 11 4.25 -1.85 -17.02
C ALA A 11 4.88 -0.49 -17.34
N LEU A 12 4.11 0.60 -17.46
CA LEU A 12 4.63 1.95 -17.68
C LEU A 12 5.49 2.45 -16.50
N MET A 13 5.31 1.90 -15.30
CA MET A 13 6.11 2.22 -14.12
C MET A 13 7.25 1.21 -13.87
N ALA A 14 6.95 -0.08 -13.96
CA ALA A 14 7.91 -1.16 -13.73
C ALA A 14 8.92 -1.28 -14.88
N VAL A 15 8.51 -1.03 -16.13
CA VAL A 15 9.42 -1.13 -17.27
C VAL A 15 10.53 -0.08 -17.16
N PRO A 16 10.31 1.22 -16.95
CA PRO A 16 11.41 2.17 -16.77
C PRO A 16 12.29 1.85 -15.55
N LEU A 17 11.67 1.48 -14.42
CA LEU A 17 12.36 1.21 -13.17
C LEU A 17 13.28 -0.02 -13.25
N TYR A 18 12.90 -1.05 -14.01
CA TYR A 18 13.64 -2.31 -14.12
C TYR A 18 14.39 -2.47 -15.45
N ALA A 19 14.04 -1.72 -16.50
CA ALA A 19 14.80 -1.71 -17.74
C ALA A 19 16.17 -1.08 -17.56
N GLY A 20 16.33 -0.09 -16.67
CA GLY A 20 17.62 0.53 -16.42
C GLY A 20 18.71 -0.46 -15.99
N PRO A 21 18.53 -1.24 -14.90
CA PRO A 21 19.46 -2.30 -14.51
C PRO A 21 19.79 -3.29 -15.62
N LEU A 22 18.78 -3.73 -16.37
CA LEU A 22 18.95 -4.65 -17.49
C LEU A 22 19.79 -4.04 -18.61
N LEU A 23 19.50 -2.80 -19.00
CA LEU A 23 20.23 -2.07 -20.04
C LEU A 23 21.66 -1.74 -19.62
N ALA A 24 21.88 -1.41 -18.34
CA ALA A 24 23.22 -1.18 -17.80
C ALA A 24 24.08 -2.44 -17.92
N GLY A 25 23.54 -3.62 -17.56
CA GLY A 25 24.22 -4.89 -17.76
C GLY A 25 24.47 -5.20 -19.24
N TRP A 26 23.49 -4.97 -20.11
CA TRP A 26 23.63 -5.22 -21.55
C TRP A 26 24.61 -4.27 -22.25
N SER A 27 24.79 -3.06 -21.72
CA SER A 27 25.81 -2.13 -22.19
C SER A 27 27.22 -2.40 -21.65
N ASP A 28 27.39 -3.45 -20.83
CA ASP A 28 28.63 -3.76 -20.10
C ASP A 28 29.13 -2.57 -19.27
N ALA A 29 28.18 -1.92 -18.57
CA ALA A 29 28.51 -0.77 -17.73
C ALA A 29 29.46 -1.18 -16.58
N PRO A 30 30.16 -0.21 -15.95
CA PRO A 30 30.92 -0.50 -14.74
C PRO A 30 30.00 -0.94 -13.59
N ALA A 31 30.47 -1.86 -12.73
CA ALA A 31 29.71 -2.34 -11.58
C ALA A 31 29.26 -1.22 -10.61
N GLY A 32 29.98 -0.09 -10.57
CA GLY A 32 29.56 1.10 -9.81
C GLY A 32 28.21 1.67 -10.25
N VAL A 33 27.80 1.46 -11.51
CA VAL A 33 26.47 1.87 -12.02
C VAL A 33 25.37 1.04 -11.38
N ALA A 34 25.60 -0.26 -11.13
CA ALA A 34 24.63 -1.11 -10.45
C ALA A 34 24.36 -0.61 -9.01
N ALA A 35 25.38 -0.19 -8.28
CA ALA A 35 25.22 0.39 -6.94
C ALA A 35 24.35 1.67 -6.95
N VAL A 36 24.54 2.55 -7.93
CA VAL A 36 23.71 3.75 -8.09
C VAL A 36 22.25 3.40 -8.38
N LEU A 37 22.00 2.38 -9.21
CA LEU A 37 20.64 1.91 -9.53
C LEU A 37 19.95 1.27 -8.32
N ILE A 38 20.70 0.53 -7.48
CA ILE A 38 20.21 0.02 -6.19
C ILE A 38 19.79 1.18 -5.30
N ALA A 39 20.66 2.18 -5.13
CA ALA A 39 20.35 3.35 -4.31
C ALA A 39 19.11 4.10 -4.80
N LEU A 40 18.97 4.31 -6.11
CA LEU A 40 17.81 4.98 -6.70
C LEU A 40 16.50 4.22 -6.47
N THR A 41 16.50 2.91 -6.69
CA THR A 41 15.30 2.07 -6.50
C THR A 41 14.92 1.93 -5.02
N PHE A 42 15.92 1.83 -4.15
CA PHE A 42 15.73 1.82 -2.70
C PHE A 42 15.14 3.14 -2.20
N LEU A 43 15.74 4.27 -2.57
CA LEU A 43 15.27 5.59 -2.17
C LEU A 43 13.84 5.85 -2.69
N ALA A 44 13.55 5.47 -3.94
CA ALA A 44 12.21 5.59 -4.51
C ALA A 44 11.15 4.82 -3.71
N ARG A 45 11.51 3.65 -3.17
CA ARG A 45 10.62 2.84 -2.34
C ARG A 45 10.37 3.44 -0.97
N ILE A 46 11.40 4.02 -0.36
CA ILE A 46 11.26 4.74 0.92
C ILE A 46 10.40 5.99 0.72
N MET A 47 10.71 6.81 -0.29
CA MET A 47 9.98 8.04 -0.59
C MET A 47 8.53 7.79 -1.00
N ALA A 48 8.22 6.62 -1.56
CA ALA A 48 6.85 6.21 -1.84
C ALA A 48 6.06 5.75 -0.58
N GLY A 49 6.66 5.81 0.62
CA GLY A 49 6.04 5.45 1.90
C GLY A 49 5.61 4.01 2.03
N ARG A 50 6.04 3.12 1.13
CA ARG A 50 5.71 1.68 1.17
C ARG A 50 6.69 0.91 2.04
N LEU A 51 6.90 1.38 3.26
CA LEU A 51 7.45 0.54 4.33
C LEU A 51 6.35 -0.46 4.70
N PRO A 52 6.58 -1.77 4.59
CA PRO A 52 5.57 -2.75 4.97
C PRO A 52 5.14 -2.48 6.42
N PRO A 53 3.84 -2.29 6.72
CA PRO A 53 3.37 -2.08 8.07
C PRO A 53 3.55 -3.39 8.83
N ARG A 54 4.69 -3.54 9.49
CA ARG A 54 4.91 -4.62 10.45
C ARG A 54 4.94 -3.98 11.82
N PRO A 55 3.84 -4.09 12.60
CA PRO A 55 3.70 -3.42 13.89
C PRO A 55 4.75 -3.86 14.94
N GLU A 56 5.57 -4.87 14.63
CA GLU A 56 6.55 -5.45 15.56
C GLU A 56 7.98 -5.52 15.00
N THR A 57 8.24 -5.05 13.76
CA THR A 57 9.59 -5.11 13.17
C THR A 57 10.32 -3.78 13.38
N PRO A 58 11.50 -3.77 14.03
CA PRO A 58 12.28 -2.54 14.17
C PRO A 58 12.63 -1.98 12.79
N LEU A 59 12.48 -0.68 12.63
CA LEU A 59 12.64 0.05 11.38
C LEU A 59 13.98 -0.21 10.66
N PRO A 60 15.14 -0.31 11.34
CA PRO A 60 16.40 -0.71 10.71
C PRO A 60 16.32 -2.05 9.99
N LEU A 61 15.60 -3.03 10.56
CA LEU A 61 15.45 -4.37 9.99
C LEU A 61 14.53 -4.35 8.76
N THR A 62 13.48 -3.52 8.79
CA THR A 62 12.62 -3.26 7.63
C THR A 62 13.39 -2.60 6.49
N LEU A 63 14.22 -1.60 6.80
CA LEU A 63 15.09 -0.93 5.82
C LEU A 63 16.15 -1.88 5.26
N MET A 64 16.77 -2.71 6.09
CA MET A 64 17.74 -3.71 5.67
C MET A 64 17.10 -4.76 4.76
N ALA A 65 15.92 -5.28 5.10
CA ALA A 65 15.18 -6.21 4.26
C ALA A 65 14.80 -5.57 2.91
N LEU A 66 14.38 -4.31 2.92
CA LEU A 66 14.06 -3.55 1.71
C LEU A 66 15.31 -3.35 0.84
N LEU A 67 16.45 -2.97 1.44
CA LEU A 67 17.72 -2.78 0.75
C LEU A 67 18.22 -4.08 0.12
N LEU A 68 18.18 -5.18 0.87
CA LEU A 68 18.54 -6.51 0.38
C LEU A 68 17.67 -6.94 -0.79
N ASN A 69 16.36 -6.73 -0.69
CA ASN A 69 15.43 -7.05 -1.75
C ASN A 69 15.69 -6.21 -3.03
N GLN A 70 15.88 -4.89 -2.89
CA GLN A 70 16.21 -4.03 -4.04
C GLN A 70 17.58 -4.39 -4.65
N SER A 71 18.56 -4.67 -3.79
CA SER A 71 19.89 -5.11 -4.22
C SER A 71 19.82 -6.40 -5.04
N PHE A 72 19.11 -7.40 -4.52
CA PHE A 72 18.91 -8.68 -5.20
C PHE A 72 18.24 -8.47 -6.56
N LEU A 73 17.17 -7.69 -6.61
CA LEU A 73 16.40 -7.46 -7.83
C LEU A 73 17.23 -6.72 -8.89
N VAL A 74 17.88 -5.63 -8.53
CA VAL A 74 18.74 -4.85 -9.45
C VAL A 74 19.92 -5.70 -9.93
N LEU A 75 20.58 -6.46 -9.05
CA LEU A 75 21.69 -7.34 -9.43
C LEU A 75 21.23 -8.48 -10.34
N ALA A 76 20.07 -9.06 -10.10
CA ALA A 76 19.51 -10.10 -10.97
C ALA A 76 19.25 -9.57 -12.38
N LEU A 77 18.67 -8.37 -12.50
CA LEU A 77 18.44 -7.73 -13.79
C LEU A 77 19.74 -7.31 -14.48
N TYR A 78 20.70 -6.79 -13.73
CA TYR A 78 22.01 -6.44 -14.23
C TYR A 78 22.78 -7.67 -14.75
N ALA A 79 22.75 -8.77 -14.00
CA ALA A 79 23.33 -10.05 -14.42
C ALA A 79 22.63 -10.63 -15.66
N ALA A 80 21.30 -10.50 -15.75
CA ALA A 80 20.56 -10.86 -16.96
C ALA A 80 20.99 -10.00 -18.16
N GLY A 81 21.21 -8.69 -17.96
CA GLY A 81 21.75 -7.79 -18.97
C GLY A 81 23.14 -8.20 -19.43
N LEU A 82 24.04 -8.51 -18.50
CA LEU A 82 25.36 -9.04 -18.82
C LEU A 82 25.25 -10.32 -19.65
N ALA A 83 24.37 -11.26 -19.30
CA ALA A 83 24.15 -12.46 -20.10
C ALA A 83 23.74 -12.14 -21.55
N LEU A 84 22.97 -11.07 -21.79
CA LEU A 84 22.66 -10.59 -23.14
C LEU A 84 23.89 -10.05 -23.86
N THR A 85 24.82 -9.39 -23.16
CA THR A 85 26.13 -8.98 -23.69
C THR A 85 26.92 -10.18 -24.20
N TRP A 86 26.94 -11.29 -23.46
CA TRP A 86 27.62 -12.52 -23.88
C TRP A 86 27.01 -13.16 -25.14
N LEU A 87 25.69 -13.03 -25.31
CA LEU A 87 24.95 -13.64 -26.42
C LEU A 87 24.94 -12.77 -27.70
N GLY A 88 24.87 -11.46 -27.56
CA GLY A 88 24.65 -10.52 -28.67
C GLY A 88 25.72 -9.43 -28.84
N GLY A 89 26.71 -9.38 -27.94
CA GLY A 89 27.66 -8.27 -27.83
C GLY A 89 27.13 -7.10 -27.00
N PRO A 90 28.02 -6.18 -26.56
CA PRO A 90 27.64 -5.02 -25.78
C PRO A 90 26.81 -4.04 -26.60
N LEU A 91 25.71 -3.61 -26.02
CA LEU A 91 24.86 -2.60 -26.63
C LEU A 91 25.48 -1.22 -26.40
N ALA A 92 25.83 -0.52 -27.48
CA ALA A 92 26.41 0.82 -27.41
C ALA A 92 25.35 1.84 -26.96
N LEU A 93 25.18 1.99 -25.64
CA LEU A 93 24.31 2.95 -25.01
C LEU A 93 25.11 3.93 -24.16
N PRO A 94 24.71 5.21 -24.09
CA PRO A 94 25.32 6.15 -23.17
C PRO A 94 24.87 5.82 -21.73
N LEU A 95 25.80 5.91 -20.78
CA LEU A 95 25.56 5.57 -19.36
C LEU A 95 24.43 6.38 -18.71
N TRP A 96 24.11 7.56 -19.23
CA TRP A 96 23.00 8.37 -18.70
C TRP A 96 21.63 7.75 -18.99
N LEU A 97 21.49 6.91 -20.02
CA LEU A 97 20.18 6.38 -20.44
C LEU A 97 19.61 5.37 -19.42
N PRO A 98 20.36 4.35 -18.94
CA PRO A 98 19.92 3.48 -17.85
C PRO A 98 19.55 4.24 -16.57
N LEU A 99 20.34 5.26 -16.22
CA LEU A 99 20.10 6.11 -15.05
C LEU A 99 18.84 6.96 -15.21
N ALA A 100 18.63 7.56 -16.39
CA ALA A 100 17.47 8.38 -16.68
C ALA A 100 16.18 7.55 -16.68
N LEU A 101 16.20 6.33 -17.22
CA LEU A 101 15.04 5.43 -17.19
C LEU A 101 14.67 5.01 -15.78
N THR A 102 15.67 4.64 -14.97
CA THR A 102 15.45 4.24 -13.57
C THR A 102 14.99 5.43 -12.74
N GLY A 103 15.61 6.60 -12.92
CA GLY A 103 15.23 7.84 -12.25
C GLY A 103 13.83 8.31 -12.63
N LEU A 104 13.43 8.17 -13.91
CA LEU A 104 12.08 8.48 -14.35
C LEU A 104 11.06 7.48 -13.78
N GLY A 105 11.39 6.19 -13.74
CA GLY A 105 10.58 5.18 -13.06
C GLY A 105 10.40 5.47 -11.57
N ALA A 106 11.49 5.87 -10.90
CA ALA A 106 11.49 6.28 -9.50
C ALA A 106 10.62 7.53 -9.26
N ALA A 107 10.77 8.56 -10.09
CA ALA A 107 9.97 9.78 -10.00
C ALA A 107 8.48 9.49 -10.23
N LEU A 108 8.14 8.65 -11.21
CA LEU A 108 6.76 8.22 -11.44
C LEU A 108 6.20 7.41 -10.27
N LEU A 109 7.01 6.56 -9.64
CA LEU A 109 6.63 5.80 -8.46
C LEU A 109 6.31 6.73 -7.29
N ILE A 110 7.17 7.72 -7.03
CA ILE A 110 6.99 8.72 -5.97
C ILE A 110 5.76 9.61 -6.25
N LEU A 111 5.61 10.11 -7.48
CA LEU A 111 4.47 10.97 -7.85
C LEU A 111 3.13 10.25 -7.79
N ARG A 112 3.11 8.95 -8.06
CA ARG A 112 1.89 8.14 -7.94
C ARG A 112 1.57 7.78 -6.49
N HIS A 113 2.59 7.66 -5.65
CA HIS A 113 2.45 7.31 -4.25
C HIS A 113 3.18 8.35 -3.39
N PRO A 114 2.70 9.60 -3.34
CA PRO A 114 3.30 10.61 -2.48
C PRO A 114 3.03 10.18 -1.05
N ALA A 115 4.06 9.68 -0.38
CA ALA A 115 4.08 9.70 1.06
C ALA A 115 4.39 11.13 1.50
N ASP A 116 3.88 11.51 2.66
CA ASP A 116 4.19 12.77 3.31
C ASP A 116 5.24 12.53 4.44
N PRO A 117 6.44 11.93 4.21
CA PRO A 117 7.45 11.86 5.24
C PRO A 117 8.23 13.16 5.26
N ASP A 118 8.42 13.71 6.45
CA ASP A 118 9.34 14.81 6.67
C ASP A 118 10.74 14.39 6.16
N PRO A 119 11.32 15.07 5.16
CA PRO A 119 12.57 14.64 4.51
C PRO A 119 13.77 14.57 5.46
N HIS A 120 13.66 15.14 6.66
CA HIS A 120 14.67 15.01 7.72
C HIS A 120 14.66 13.65 8.41
N GLU A 121 13.48 13.07 8.64
CA GLU A 121 13.32 11.78 9.32
C GLU A 121 13.93 10.63 8.51
N THR A 122 13.91 10.73 7.18
CA THR A 122 14.44 9.68 6.29
C THR A 122 15.97 9.61 6.29
N VAL A 123 16.64 10.73 6.54
CA VAL A 123 18.11 10.83 6.59
C VAL A 123 18.62 10.31 7.93
N ASP A 124 17.93 10.66 9.02
CA ASP A 124 18.29 10.24 10.38
C ASP A 124 18.17 8.70 10.54
N LEU A 125 17.14 8.08 9.95
CA LEU A 125 16.95 6.63 9.95
C LEU A 125 18.02 5.86 9.17
N LEU A 126 18.64 6.48 8.18
CA LEU A 126 19.73 5.87 7.41
C LEU A 126 21.04 5.90 8.20
N GLU A 127 21.30 6.96 8.95
CA GLU A 127 22.48 7.06 9.82
C GLU A 127 22.37 6.08 11.00
N GLU A 128 21.20 5.97 11.62
CA GLU A 128 20.97 5.03 12.74
C GLU A 128 21.11 3.56 12.32
N ALA A 129 20.62 3.19 11.12
CA ALA A 129 20.75 1.83 10.59
C ALA A 129 22.20 1.46 10.19
N LEU A 130 23.08 2.43 9.97
CA LEU A 130 24.49 2.20 9.65
C LEU A 130 25.35 1.94 10.90
N GLU A 131 24.91 2.40 12.06
CA GLU A 131 25.65 2.25 13.32
C GLU A 131 25.40 0.90 14.03
N ASP A 132 24.30 0.21 13.71
CA ASP A 132 23.79 -0.92 14.52
C ASP A 132 24.15 -2.33 13.99
N ILE A 133 25.15 -2.45 13.12
CA ILE A 133 25.55 -3.74 12.51
C ILE A 133 26.57 -4.49 13.40
N ASP A 134 26.09 -5.38 14.26
CA ASP A 134 26.82 -6.54 14.81
C ASP A 134 25.85 -7.76 14.94
N PRO A 135 26.32 -9.03 14.93
CA PRO A 135 25.53 -10.15 14.41
C PRO A 135 24.49 -10.73 15.39
N PRO A 136 23.38 -11.31 14.85
CA PRO A 136 22.17 -11.59 15.62
C PRO A 136 22.13 -12.99 16.27
N ALA A 137 21.38 -13.09 17.37
CA ALA A 137 20.89 -14.35 17.92
C ALA A 137 19.61 -14.82 17.18
N PRO A 138 19.32 -16.13 17.11
CA PRO A 138 18.24 -16.65 16.26
C PRO A 138 16.87 -16.46 16.91
N PHE A 139 15.88 -16.05 16.10
CA PHE A 139 14.49 -15.83 16.50
C PHE A 139 13.59 -16.94 15.94
N GLU A 140 12.67 -17.45 16.77
CA GLU A 140 11.72 -18.49 16.39
C GLU A 140 10.48 -17.88 15.70
N GLU A 141 10.20 -18.39 14.51
CA GLU A 141 9.15 -17.94 13.59
C GLU A 141 7.82 -18.61 13.94
N ARG A 142 6.75 -17.83 14.18
CA ARG A 142 5.37 -18.35 14.15
C ARG A 142 4.79 -18.12 12.77
N GLU A 143 4.63 -19.22 12.03
CA GLU A 143 3.95 -19.29 10.74
C GLU A 143 2.51 -18.78 10.81
N GLN A 144 2.14 -17.84 9.94
CA GLN A 144 0.77 -17.66 9.47
C GLN A 144 0.73 -17.89 7.95
N THR A 145 0.89 -19.17 7.59
CA THR A 145 0.79 -19.71 6.24
C THR A 145 -0.65 -20.13 5.96
N ASN A 146 -1.41 -19.33 5.20
CA ASN A 146 -2.48 -19.85 4.35
C ASN A 146 -2.69 -18.89 3.17
N ALA A 147 -2.43 -19.37 1.96
CA ALA A 147 -2.75 -18.63 0.75
C ALA A 147 -4.27 -18.36 0.68
N PRO A 148 -4.71 -17.19 0.18
CA PRO A 148 -6.13 -16.88 0.09
C PRO A 148 -6.86 -17.90 -0.80
N ASP A 149 -8.07 -18.26 -0.38
CA ASP A 149 -8.97 -19.17 -1.09
C ASP A 149 -9.14 -18.71 -2.56
N PRO A 150 -8.84 -19.56 -3.56
CA PRO A 150 -8.98 -19.20 -4.97
C PRO A 150 -10.37 -18.68 -5.34
N GLU A 151 -11.43 -19.17 -4.70
CA GLU A 151 -12.80 -18.69 -4.94
C GLU A 151 -12.98 -17.23 -4.49
N VAL A 152 -12.40 -16.88 -3.34
CA VAL A 152 -12.42 -15.50 -2.82
C VAL A 152 -11.63 -14.58 -3.74
N VAL A 153 -10.44 -15.00 -4.18
CA VAL A 153 -9.62 -14.23 -5.14
C VAL A 153 -10.38 -14.00 -6.45
N GLU A 154 -11.05 -15.01 -6.99
CA GLU A 154 -11.81 -14.89 -8.24
C GLU A 154 -13.06 -14.02 -8.08
N ALA A 155 -13.80 -14.16 -6.98
CA ALA A 155 -14.99 -13.35 -6.71
C ALA A 155 -14.64 -11.88 -6.49
N THR A 156 -13.64 -11.58 -5.65
CA THR A 156 -13.18 -10.21 -5.42
C THR A 156 -12.62 -9.59 -6.69
N GLY A 157 -11.81 -10.34 -7.45
CA GLY A 157 -11.29 -9.87 -8.74
C GLY A 157 -12.38 -9.57 -9.77
N ARG A 158 -13.52 -10.27 -9.73
CA ARG A 158 -14.70 -9.96 -10.55
C ARG A 158 -15.42 -8.69 -10.08
N ALA A 159 -15.62 -8.54 -8.77
CA ALA A 159 -16.25 -7.35 -8.21
C ALA A 159 -15.45 -6.09 -8.54
N ILE A 160 -14.12 -6.11 -8.34
CA ILE A 160 -13.23 -5.01 -8.72
C ILE A 160 -13.32 -4.70 -10.21
N ALA A 161 -13.30 -5.74 -11.07
CA ALA A 161 -13.43 -5.55 -12.50
C ALA A 161 -14.79 -4.94 -12.92
N ALA A 162 -15.87 -5.25 -12.19
CA ALA A 162 -17.18 -4.68 -12.39
C ALA A 162 -17.24 -3.21 -11.94
N LEU A 163 -16.64 -2.88 -10.79
CA LEU A 163 -16.52 -1.51 -10.29
C LEU A 163 -15.77 -0.61 -11.27
N TRP A 164 -14.64 -1.08 -11.80
CA TRP A 164 -13.87 -0.37 -12.83
C TRP A 164 -14.59 -0.23 -14.18
N ALA A 165 -15.61 -1.04 -14.43
CA ALA A 165 -16.41 -0.95 -15.64
C ALA A 165 -17.58 0.03 -15.51
N LEU A 166 -17.84 0.54 -14.30
CA LEU A 166 -18.85 1.56 -14.08
C LEU A 166 -18.45 2.87 -14.77
N PRO A 167 -19.42 3.62 -15.30
CA PRO A 167 -19.15 4.96 -15.82
C PRO A 167 -18.74 5.90 -14.68
N ALA A 168 -17.96 6.94 -14.98
CA ALA A 168 -17.45 7.88 -13.95
C ALA A 168 -18.56 8.62 -13.19
N ASP A 169 -19.75 8.72 -13.77
CA ASP A 169 -20.97 9.29 -13.18
C ASP A 169 -21.93 8.22 -12.62
N ALA A 170 -21.45 6.98 -12.43
CA ALA A 170 -22.24 5.91 -11.86
C ALA A 170 -22.82 6.31 -10.50
N ARG A 171 -24.09 5.95 -10.31
CA ARG A 171 -24.81 6.18 -9.06
C ARG A 171 -24.32 5.22 -7.99
N ALA A 172 -24.46 5.63 -6.73
CA ALA A 172 -24.12 4.79 -5.57
C ALA A 172 -24.81 3.42 -5.59
N GLU A 173 -26.05 3.35 -6.08
CA GLU A 173 -26.83 2.11 -6.23
C GLU A 173 -26.12 1.06 -7.10
N SER A 174 -25.38 1.49 -8.13
CA SER A 174 -24.60 0.56 -8.98
C SER A 174 -23.44 -0.10 -8.23
N CYS A 175 -22.85 0.60 -7.25
CA CYS A 175 -21.84 0.02 -6.37
C CYS A 175 -22.48 -0.94 -5.35
N ASP A 176 -23.67 -0.60 -4.83
CA ASP A 176 -24.36 -1.40 -3.82
C ASP A 176 -24.70 -2.82 -4.32
N ASP A 177 -25.11 -2.96 -5.59
CA ASP A 177 -25.39 -4.25 -6.23
C ASP A 177 -24.14 -5.14 -6.30
N ILE A 178 -22.99 -4.57 -6.70
CA ILE A 178 -21.72 -5.30 -6.81
C ILE A 178 -21.23 -5.71 -5.41
N VAL A 179 -21.34 -4.80 -4.44
CA VAL A 179 -20.98 -5.07 -3.05
C VAL A 179 -21.86 -6.15 -2.44
N GLN A 180 -23.17 -6.16 -2.74
CA GLN A 180 -24.09 -7.21 -2.29
C GLN A 180 -23.70 -8.57 -2.89
N GLU A 181 -23.42 -8.64 -4.19
CA GLU A 181 -23.00 -9.91 -4.81
C GLU A 181 -21.69 -10.42 -4.21
N LEU A 182 -20.75 -9.52 -3.91
CA LEU A 182 -19.49 -9.89 -3.26
C LEU A 182 -19.73 -10.40 -1.83
N GLU A 183 -20.52 -9.68 -1.03
CA GLU A 183 -20.93 -10.07 0.32
C GLU A 183 -21.56 -11.47 0.32
N ASP A 184 -22.51 -11.74 -0.58
CA ASP A 184 -23.23 -13.01 -0.64
C ASP A 184 -22.30 -14.20 -0.96
N ARG A 185 -21.21 -13.96 -1.68
CA ARG A 185 -20.30 -15.01 -2.16
C ARG A 185 -19.10 -15.24 -1.26
N THR A 186 -18.44 -14.17 -0.82
CA THR A 186 -17.21 -14.28 -0.03
C THR A 186 -17.43 -14.02 1.44
N GLY A 187 -18.53 -13.32 1.78
CA GLY A 187 -18.68 -12.67 3.07
C GLY A 187 -17.45 -11.77 3.34
N PRO A 188 -17.02 -11.63 4.60
CA PRO A 188 -15.95 -10.71 5.02
C PRO A 188 -14.57 -11.05 4.47
N ARG A 189 -14.37 -12.27 3.95
CA ARG A 189 -13.07 -12.77 3.47
C ARG A 189 -12.51 -11.98 2.28
N ALA A 190 -13.32 -11.21 1.57
CA ALA A 190 -12.84 -10.32 0.50
C ALA A 190 -12.11 -9.08 1.02
N PHE A 191 -12.23 -8.75 2.32
CA PHE A 191 -11.69 -7.50 2.89
C PHE A 191 -10.19 -7.29 2.61
N PRO A 192 -9.27 -8.26 2.85
CA PRO A 192 -7.85 -8.03 2.62
C PRO A 192 -7.52 -7.75 1.15
N ILE A 193 -8.23 -8.40 0.22
CA ILE A 193 -8.01 -8.22 -1.22
C ILE A 193 -8.58 -6.89 -1.70
N LEU A 194 -9.74 -6.47 -1.19
CA LEU A 194 -10.28 -5.14 -1.47
C LEU A 194 -9.38 -4.03 -0.91
N LEU A 195 -8.76 -4.26 0.25
CA LEU A 195 -7.88 -3.30 0.92
C LEU A 195 -6.64 -2.98 0.10
N GLU A 196 -6.15 -3.94 -0.69
CA GLU A 196 -5.02 -3.74 -1.61
C GLU A 196 -5.32 -2.79 -2.78
N GLU A 197 -6.60 -2.49 -3.05
CA GLU A 197 -7.04 -1.76 -4.24
C GLU A 197 -7.60 -0.37 -3.94
N ILE A 198 -7.92 -0.05 -2.68
CA ILE A 198 -8.39 1.30 -2.29
C ILE A 198 -7.24 2.31 -2.27
N GLY A 199 -7.54 3.58 -2.51
CA GLY A 199 -6.53 4.64 -2.55
C GLY A 199 -5.66 4.65 -3.83
N GLU A 200 -5.93 3.77 -4.80
CA GLU A 200 -5.27 3.75 -6.12
C GLU A 200 -5.89 4.75 -7.14
N GLY A 201 -6.83 5.59 -6.69
CA GLY A 201 -7.38 6.72 -7.44
C GLY A 201 -8.67 6.46 -8.22
N ASP A 202 -9.34 5.31 -8.01
CA ASP A 202 -10.67 5.05 -8.55
C ASP A 202 -11.75 5.19 -7.43
N PRO A 203 -12.56 6.27 -7.46
CA PRO A 203 -13.58 6.52 -6.45
C PRO A 203 -14.63 5.41 -6.33
N ALA A 204 -14.86 4.62 -7.39
CA ALA A 204 -15.83 3.53 -7.35
C ALA A 204 -15.38 2.40 -6.41
N VAL A 205 -14.08 2.13 -6.35
CA VAL A 205 -13.49 1.11 -5.46
C VAL A 205 -13.50 1.59 -4.01
N ASP A 206 -13.11 2.85 -3.77
CA ASP A 206 -13.16 3.46 -2.43
C ASP A 206 -14.60 3.50 -1.88
N ARG A 207 -15.57 3.90 -2.72
CA ARG A 207 -17.01 3.84 -2.38
C ARG A 207 -17.45 2.43 -2.06
N ALA A 208 -17.07 1.45 -2.89
CA ALA A 208 -17.43 0.05 -2.67
C ALA A 208 -16.87 -0.48 -1.34
N MET A 209 -15.63 -0.13 -0.98
CA MET A 209 -15.04 -0.50 0.30
C MET A 209 -15.85 0.07 1.47
N ILE A 210 -16.19 1.36 1.45
CA ILE A 210 -17.02 1.94 2.53
C ILE A 210 -18.38 1.26 2.59
N ARG A 211 -19.02 1.03 1.45
CA ARG A 211 -20.31 0.34 1.40
C ARG A 211 -20.23 -1.07 1.95
N TYR A 212 -19.15 -1.78 1.65
CA TYR A 212 -18.86 -3.11 2.17
C TYR A 212 -18.64 -3.09 3.69
N LEU A 213 -17.90 -2.11 4.23
CA LEU A 213 -17.70 -1.92 5.67
C LEU A 213 -18.98 -1.44 6.41
N LEU A 214 -19.89 -0.75 5.71
CA LEU A 214 -21.18 -0.38 6.27
C LEU A 214 -22.14 -1.57 6.39
N ARG A 215 -21.91 -2.69 5.71
CA ARG A 215 -22.71 -3.91 5.84
C ARG A 215 -22.56 -4.48 7.26
N PRO A 216 -23.65 -4.59 8.05
CA PRO A 216 -23.59 -5.12 9.40
C PRO A 216 -22.91 -6.49 9.54
N PRO A 217 -23.20 -7.52 8.70
CA PRO A 217 -22.58 -8.83 8.89
C PRO A 217 -21.07 -8.81 8.61
N ILE A 218 -20.62 -7.98 7.67
CA ILE A 218 -19.19 -7.80 7.37
C ILE A 218 -18.50 -7.12 8.55
N ARG A 219 -19.00 -5.95 8.97
CA ARG A 219 -18.43 -5.16 10.06
C ARG A 219 -18.34 -5.94 11.35
N GLN A 220 -19.43 -6.59 11.75
CA GLN A 220 -19.49 -7.36 13.00
C GLN A 220 -18.50 -8.52 12.98
N TRP A 221 -18.35 -9.21 11.85
CA TRP A 221 -17.36 -10.27 11.72
C TRP A 221 -15.92 -9.74 11.79
N LEU A 222 -15.60 -8.66 11.06
CA LEU A 222 -14.27 -8.06 11.09
C LEU A 222 -13.87 -7.59 12.49
N VAL A 223 -14.80 -6.96 13.21
CA VAL A 223 -14.59 -6.55 14.61
C VAL A 223 -14.41 -7.77 15.52
N ALA A 224 -15.22 -8.81 15.37
CA ALA A 224 -15.11 -10.01 16.19
C ALA A 224 -13.80 -10.79 15.98
N GLU A 225 -13.29 -10.79 14.75
CA GLU A 225 -12.01 -11.42 14.39
C GLU A 225 -10.79 -10.53 14.74
N GLY A 226 -11.01 -9.33 15.29
CA GLY A 226 -9.95 -8.40 15.67
C GLY A 226 -9.23 -7.78 14.47
N ALA A 227 -9.89 -7.66 13.32
CA ALA A 227 -9.30 -7.04 12.14
C ALA A 227 -8.95 -5.57 12.40
N ASP A 228 -7.74 -5.17 12.01
CA ASP A 228 -7.29 -3.78 12.10
C ASP A 228 -7.86 -2.97 10.92
N LEU A 229 -8.79 -2.07 11.22
CA LEU A 229 -9.44 -1.23 10.22
C LEU A 229 -8.72 0.11 10.04
N ARG A 230 -7.72 0.44 10.86
CA ARG A 230 -7.03 1.75 10.83
C ARG A 230 -6.46 2.06 9.45
N PHE A 231 -5.83 1.08 8.82
CA PHE A 231 -5.26 1.23 7.48
C PHE A 231 -6.34 1.57 6.43
N ALA A 232 -7.52 0.93 6.52
CA ALA A 232 -8.63 1.26 5.63
C ALA A 232 -9.11 2.71 5.86
N PHE A 233 -9.21 3.16 7.12
CA PHE A 233 -9.57 4.53 7.44
C PHE A 233 -8.54 5.54 6.91
N ASP A 234 -7.25 5.28 7.09
CA ASP A 234 -6.19 6.19 6.65
C ASP A 234 -6.24 6.42 5.13
N LEU A 235 -6.52 5.37 4.35
CA LEU A 235 -6.69 5.48 2.90
C LEU A 235 -8.00 6.18 2.52
N LEU A 236 -9.13 5.77 3.11
CA LEU A 236 -10.45 6.30 2.74
C LEU A 236 -10.64 7.77 3.16
N LEU A 237 -10.02 8.18 4.26
CA LEU A 237 -10.03 9.57 4.71
C LEU A 237 -9.38 10.51 3.67
N GLN A 238 -8.52 10.02 2.79
CA GLN A 238 -7.81 10.82 1.79
C GLN A 238 -8.59 10.99 0.46
N SER A 239 -9.70 10.26 0.27
CA SER A 239 -10.40 10.16 -1.03
C SER A 239 -10.92 11.49 -1.60
N GLY A 240 -11.22 12.48 -0.75
CA GLY A 240 -11.71 13.81 -1.16
C GLY A 240 -13.10 13.83 -1.82
N ASP A 241 -13.75 12.68 -1.94
CA ASP A 241 -15.11 12.53 -2.45
C ASP A 241 -16.12 12.77 -1.32
N PRO A 242 -17.01 13.78 -1.43
CA PRO A 242 -17.99 14.10 -0.40
C PRO A 242 -18.92 12.95 -0.02
N ALA A 243 -19.22 12.04 -0.96
CA ALA A 243 -20.06 10.87 -0.67
C ALA A 243 -19.34 9.87 0.23
N ILE A 244 -18.06 9.62 -0.05
CA ILE A 244 -17.18 8.77 0.75
C ILE A 244 -17.01 9.39 2.15
N GLU A 245 -16.75 10.70 2.22
CA GLU A 245 -16.58 11.41 3.49
C GLU A 245 -17.83 11.32 4.39
N SER A 246 -19.03 11.48 3.83
CA SER A 246 -20.29 11.32 4.57
C SER A 246 -20.48 9.90 5.10
N ASP A 247 -20.28 8.90 4.22
CA ASP A 247 -20.46 7.49 4.58
C ASP A 247 -19.38 7.05 5.61
N LEU A 248 -18.18 7.61 5.55
CA LEU A 248 -17.11 7.37 6.52
C LEU A 248 -17.45 7.93 7.91
N VAL A 249 -17.96 9.16 7.98
CA VAL A 249 -18.45 9.77 9.23
C VAL A 249 -19.53 8.90 9.86
N GLN A 250 -20.41 8.32 9.03
CA GLN A 250 -21.43 7.39 9.50
C GLN A 250 -20.82 6.09 10.03
N LEU A 251 -19.87 5.48 9.30
CA LEU A 251 -19.19 4.27 9.72
C LEU A 251 -18.50 4.43 11.08
N ILE A 252 -17.75 5.53 11.28
CA ILE A 252 -17.06 5.82 12.55
C ILE A 252 -18.07 5.97 13.69
N LYS A 253 -19.19 6.68 13.46
CA LYS A 253 -20.26 6.81 14.46
C LYS A 253 -20.83 5.45 14.83
N THR A 254 -21.13 4.61 13.84
CA THR A 254 -21.67 3.27 14.06
C THR A 254 -20.71 2.41 14.87
N LEU A 255 -19.42 2.40 14.55
CA LEU A 255 -18.41 1.65 15.31
C LEU A 255 -18.29 2.14 16.76
N LEU A 256 -18.32 3.45 16.99
CA LEU A 256 -18.32 4.03 18.33
C LEU A 256 -19.59 3.69 19.12
N ASP A 257 -20.75 3.69 18.47
CA ASP A 257 -22.04 3.37 19.09
C ASP A 257 -22.16 1.86 19.39
N GLU A 258 -21.54 1.01 18.56
CA GLU A 258 -21.44 -0.44 18.76
C GLU A 258 -20.37 -0.83 19.80
N GLY A 259 -19.56 0.12 20.29
CA GLY A 259 -18.49 -0.13 21.25
C GLY A 259 -17.36 -0.97 20.67
N ALA A 260 -17.04 -0.76 19.38
CA ALA A 260 -15.94 -1.44 18.70
C ALA A 260 -14.58 -1.19 19.42
N PRO A 261 -13.66 -2.17 19.38
CA PRO A 261 -12.32 -2.02 19.94
C PRO A 261 -11.55 -0.90 19.24
N VAL A 262 -10.53 -0.35 19.91
CA VAL A 262 -9.73 0.76 19.35
C VAL A 262 -9.01 0.37 18.06
N SER A 263 -8.67 -0.90 17.88
CA SER A 263 -8.10 -1.42 16.61
C SER A 263 -9.04 -1.31 15.40
N ALA A 264 -10.35 -1.19 15.63
CA ALA A 264 -11.34 -1.00 14.58
C ALA A 264 -11.71 0.48 14.37
N LEU A 265 -11.12 1.42 15.12
CA LEU A 265 -11.39 2.85 15.01
C LEU A 265 -10.19 3.58 14.39
N PRO A 266 -10.40 4.69 13.65
CA PRO A 266 -9.31 5.55 13.22
C PRO A 266 -8.59 6.18 14.42
N THR A 267 -7.33 6.59 14.24
CA THR A 267 -6.60 7.28 15.32
C THR A 267 -7.14 8.69 15.55
N PRO A 268 -7.09 9.21 16.80
CA PRO A 268 -7.43 10.60 17.08
C PRO A 268 -6.61 11.61 16.25
N GLU A 269 -5.35 11.30 15.98
CA GLU A 269 -4.41 12.11 15.20
C GLU A 269 -4.87 12.21 13.74
N THR A 270 -5.17 11.08 13.07
CA THR A 270 -5.68 11.07 11.70
C THR A 270 -6.98 11.90 11.60
N LEU A 271 -7.88 11.76 12.59
CA LEU A 271 -9.12 12.54 12.61
C LEU A 271 -8.89 14.04 12.81
N ARG A 272 -7.96 14.45 13.68
CA ARG A 272 -7.63 15.88 13.89
C ARG A 272 -7.08 16.50 12.62
N HIS A 273 -6.16 15.81 11.96
CA HIS A 273 -5.56 16.28 10.71
C HIS A 273 -6.64 16.49 9.63
N ARG A 274 -7.56 15.54 9.47
CA ARG A 274 -8.63 15.65 8.46
C ARG A 274 -9.77 16.60 8.86
N ALA A 275 -9.97 16.88 10.15
CA ALA A 275 -11.03 17.78 10.61
C ALA A 275 -10.91 19.22 10.10
N GLU A 276 -9.72 19.65 9.66
CA GLU A 276 -9.52 20.95 9.01
C GLU A 276 -10.29 21.07 7.69
N THR A 277 -10.40 19.96 6.96
CA THR A 277 -11.09 19.88 5.66
C THR A 277 -12.48 19.26 5.78
N LEU A 278 -12.70 18.41 6.79
CA LEU A 278 -13.98 17.76 7.07
C LEU A 278 -14.44 18.04 8.52
N PRO A 279 -15.08 19.19 8.80
CA PRO A 279 -15.49 19.60 10.15
C PRO A 279 -16.45 18.62 10.84
N ALA A 280 -17.13 17.76 10.09
CA ALA A 280 -18.01 16.72 10.60
C ALA A 280 -17.28 15.68 11.49
N LEU A 281 -15.95 15.59 11.40
CA LEU A 281 -15.13 14.73 12.26
C LEU A 281 -14.89 15.30 13.66
N ILE A 282 -15.04 16.62 13.86
CA ILE A 282 -14.74 17.30 15.14
C ILE A 282 -15.44 16.65 16.33
N PRO A 283 -16.76 16.35 16.28
CA PRO A 283 -17.46 15.71 17.39
C PRO A 283 -17.00 14.26 17.66
N LEU A 284 -16.37 13.60 16.68
CA LEU A 284 -15.93 12.21 16.79
C LEU A 284 -14.56 12.09 17.44
N ILE A 285 -13.68 13.08 17.27
CA ILE A 285 -12.33 13.09 17.86
C ILE A 285 -12.38 12.85 19.37
N ALA A 286 -13.27 13.56 20.08
CA ALA A 286 -13.41 13.42 21.53
C ALA A 286 -13.86 12.01 21.94
N ARG A 287 -14.78 11.41 21.16
CA ARG A 287 -15.31 10.06 21.43
C ARG A 287 -14.25 8.98 21.18
N VAL A 288 -13.51 9.08 20.08
CA VAL A 288 -12.42 8.16 19.76
C VAL A 288 -11.29 8.28 20.81
N THR A 289 -10.89 9.51 21.16
CA THR A 289 -9.88 9.73 22.21
C THR A 289 -10.28 9.07 23.53
N GLN A 290 -11.55 9.24 23.94
CA GLN A 290 -12.07 8.61 25.15
C GLN A 290 -12.04 7.08 25.07
N ALA A 291 -12.40 6.49 23.93
CA ALA A 291 -12.34 5.05 23.73
C ALA A 291 -10.89 4.53 23.86
N THR A 292 -9.92 5.21 23.23
CA THR A 292 -8.50 4.89 23.31
C THR A 292 -7.96 4.94 24.74
N THR A 293 -8.29 5.98 25.51
CA THR A 293 -7.86 6.07 26.92
C THR A 293 -8.49 4.99 27.78
N THR A 294 -9.77 4.68 27.57
CA THR A 294 -10.48 3.66 28.37
C THR A 294 -9.90 2.26 28.17
N GLU A 295 -9.44 1.94 26.96
CA GLU A 295 -8.79 0.65 26.67
C GLU A 295 -7.38 0.58 27.29
N ALA A 296 -6.59 1.66 27.19
CA ALA A 296 -5.27 1.73 27.82
C ALA A 296 -5.34 1.57 29.36
N ASP A 297 -6.37 2.11 30.01
CA ASP A 297 -6.59 1.97 31.45
C ASP A 297 -7.04 0.55 31.86
N ARG A 298 -7.56 -0.27 30.93
CA ARG A 298 -7.93 -1.68 31.20
C ARG A 298 -6.74 -2.63 31.11
N ASP A 299 -5.74 -2.27 30.31
CA ASP A 299 -4.57 -3.12 30.05
C ASP A 299 -3.39 -2.85 31.01
N ALA A 300 -3.48 -1.80 31.84
CA ALA A 300 -2.50 -1.43 32.87
C ALA A 300 -2.76 -2.07 34.24
#